data_AF-A0A0Q4LB14-F1
#
_entry.id   AF-A0A0Q4LB14-F1
#
_cell.length_a   1.000
_cell.length_b   1.000
_cell.length_c   1.000
_cell.angle_alpha   90.00
_cell.angle_beta   90.00
_cell.angle_gamma   90.00
#
_symmetry.space_group_name_H-M   'P 1'
#
loop_
_entity.id
_entity.type
_entity.pdbx_description
1 polymer ?
#
loop_
_entity_poly.entity_id
_entity_poly.type
_entity_poly.pdbx_seq_one_letter_code
_entity_poly.pdbx_strand_id
1 'polypeptide(L)'
;MTSTVILQAAGGFGQYGQLIMLGAIAVVFYFFMIRPQVKKAKDHKKLIEGLKKGDKIITTAGIHGRIADMNDTTFLIEVEGGVKIRFDKSAVSLDATKAVVPPVAKA
;
A
#
# COMPACT_ATOMS: atom_id res chain seq x y z
N MET A 1 -38.62 -32.49 -14.84
CA MET A 1 -37.68 -33.19 -15.74
C MET A 1 -37.39 -32.18 -16.85
N THR A 2 -36.22 -31.60 -17.03
CA THR A 2 -34.85 -32.11 -16.91
C THR A 2 -33.90 -30.91 -16.84
N SER A 3 -33.16 -30.80 -15.74
CA SER A 3 -31.97 -29.95 -15.64
C SER A 3 -30.78 -30.76 -16.16
N THR A 4 -30.21 -30.33 -17.28
CA THR A 4 -28.97 -30.88 -17.88
C THR A 4 -28.25 -29.69 -18.51
N VAL A 5 -27.54 -28.87 -17.74
CA VAL A 5 -26.09 -28.98 -17.52
C VAL A 5 -25.37 -29.43 -18.80
N ILE A 6 -25.27 -28.50 -19.75
CA ILE A 6 -24.23 -28.55 -20.76
C ILE A 6 -22.99 -27.89 -20.14
N LEU A 7 -22.32 -28.65 -19.27
CA LEU A 7 -20.89 -28.49 -19.03
C LEU A 7 -20.19 -29.34 -20.08
N GLN A 8 -20.18 -28.86 -21.33
CA GLN A 8 -19.36 -29.49 -22.36
C GLN A 8 -17.89 -29.19 -22.06
N ALA A 9 -17.23 -30.23 -21.53
CA ALA A 9 -15.85 -30.62 -21.80
C ALA A 9 -14.91 -29.53 -22.36
N ALA A 10 -14.22 -28.83 -21.46
CA ALA A 10 -12.81 -28.51 -21.69
C ALA A 10 -12.03 -29.82 -21.61
N GLY A 11 -11.28 -30.13 -22.66
CA GLY A 11 -10.76 -31.47 -22.94
C GLY A 11 -9.86 -32.07 -21.87
N GLY A 12 -9.92 -33.41 -21.77
CA GLY A 12 -8.75 -34.29 -21.70
C GLY A 12 -7.78 -34.21 -20.52
N PHE A 13 -7.96 -33.32 -19.55
CA PHE A 13 -7.12 -33.24 -18.36
C PHE A 13 -7.95 -33.72 -17.15
N GLY A 14 -7.94 -35.04 -16.90
CA GLY A 14 -8.62 -35.67 -15.76
C GLY A 14 -8.26 -35.02 -14.43
N GLN A 15 -9.03 -35.24 -13.37
CA GLN A 15 -9.01 -34.59 -12.04
C GLN A 15 -7.69 -33.89 -11.59
N TYR A 16 -6.51 -34.50 -11.83
CA TYR A 16 -5.19 -33.89 -11.65
C TYR A 16 -4.91 -32.63 -12.49
N GLY A 17 -5.36 -32.57 -13.74
CA GLY A 17 -5.29 -31.40 -14.62
C GLY A 17 -6.06 -30.20 -14.13
N GLN A 18 -7.26 -30.45 -13.59
CA GLN A 18 -8.06 -29.40 -12.99
C GLN A 18 -7.40 -28.86 -11.71
N LEU A 19 -6.78 -29.72 -10.89
CA LEU A 19 -6.01 -29.30 -9.72
C LEU A 19 -4.73 -28.54 -10.09
N ILE A 20 -4.01 -28.98 -11.12
CA ILE A 20 -2.82 -28.28 -11.64
C ILE A 20 -3.20 -26.89 -12.17
N MET A 21 -4.29 -26.80 -12.95
CA MET A 21 -4.75 -25.53 -13.50
C MET A 21 -5.23 -24.57 -12.41
N LEU A 22 -5.95 -25.07 -11.40
CA LEU A 22 -6.35 -24.27 -10.24
C LEU A 22 -5.13 -23.80 -9.42
N GLY A 23 -4.15 -24.68 -9.20
CA GLY A 23 -2.90 -24.35 -8.51
C GLY A 23 -2.08 -23.31 -9.26
N ALA A 24 -1.97 -23.44 -10.59
CA ALA A 24 -1.26 -22.47 -11.44
C ALA A 24 -1.91 -21.07 -11.36
N ILE A 25 -3.24 -20.98 -11.42
CA ILE A 25 -3.97 -19.73 -11.26
C ILE A 25 -3.73 -19.15 -9.86
N ALA A 26 -3.82 -19.95 -8.80
CA ALA A 26 -3.55 -19.51 -7.43
C ALA A 26 -2.13 -18.96 -7.27
N VAL A 27 -1.12 -19.61 -7.88
CA VAL A 27 0.28 -19.15 -7.86
C VAL A 27 0.43 -17.82 -8.58
N VAL A 28 -0.17 -17.67 -9.77
CA VAL A 28 -0.09 -16.42 -10.54
C VAL A 28 -0.78 -15.28 -9.79
N PHE A 29 -1.99 -15.48 -9.27
CA PHE A 29 -2.69 -14.46 -8.47
C PHE A 29 -1.93 -14.12 -7.18
N TYR A 30 -1.37 -15.11 -6.49
CA TYR A 30 -0.52 -14.88 -5.32
C TYR A 30 0.68 -14.00 -5.69
N PHE A 31 1.40 -14.37 -6.75
CA PHE A 31 2.62 -13.67 -7.13
C PHE A 31 2.35 -12.27 -7.68
N PHE A 32 1.26 -12.08 -8.43
CA PHE A 32 0.89 -10.77 -8.99
C PHE A 32 0.16 -9.85 -8.03
N MET A 33 -0.59 -10.34 -7.03
CA MET A 33 -1.32 -9.49 -6.10
C MET A 33 -0.55 -9.25 -4.80
N ILE A 34 -0.02 -10.31 -4.18
CA ILE A 34 0.63 -10.20 -2.87
C ILE A 34 2.02 -9.56 -2.99
N ARG A 35 2.80 -9.89 -4.02
CA ARG A 35 4.13 -9.28 -4.22
C ARG A 35 4.08 -7.74 -4.34
N PRO A 36 3.23 -7.13 -5.20
CA PRO A 36 3.17 -5.67 -5.26
C PRO A 36 2.56 -5.05 -4.00
N GLN A 37 1.59 -5.69 -3.35
CA GLN A 37 1.04 -5.18 -2.08
C GLN A 37 2.12 -5.15 -0.98
N VAL A 38 2.89 -6.23 -0.84
CA VAL A 38 4.01 -6.30 0.12
C VAL A 38 5.07 -5.24 -0.21
N LYS A 39 5.35 -4.99 -1.49
CA LYS A 39 6.28 -3.93 -1.91
C LYS A 39 5.76 -2.54 -1.51
N LYS A 40 4.50 -2.21 -1.81
CA LYS A 40 3.87 -0.93 -1.41
C LYS A 40 3.88 -0.73 0.11
N ALA A 41 3.55 -1.77 0.89
CA ALA A 41 3.56 -1.69 2.35
C ALA A 41 4.98 -1.47 2.91
N LYS A 42 6.00 -2.13 2.34
CA LYS A 42 7.41 -1.92 2.70
C LYS A 42 7.87 -0.50 2.38
N ASP A 43 7.50 0.02 1.21
CA ASP A 43 7.84 1.38 0.80
C ASP A 43 7.15 2.43 1.69
N HIS A 44 5.93 2.15 2.18
CA HIS A 44 5.22 3.01 3.14
C HIS A 44 5.97 3.11 4.46
N LYS A 45 6.35 1.95 5.03
CA LYS A 45 7.10 1.90 6.29
C LYS A 45 8.42 2.66 6.18
N LYS A 46 9.16 2.45 5.09
CA LYS A 46 10.43 3.16 4.83
C LYS A 46 10.25 4.67 4.73
N LEU A 47 9.15 5.13 4.12
CA LEU A 47 8.87 6.57 4.04
C LEU A 47 8.62 7.13 5.45
N ILE A 48 7.77 6.49 6.24
CA ILE A 48 7.47 6.91 7.63
C ILE A 48 8.73 6.93 8.50
N GLU A 49 9.59 5.92 8.37
CA GLU A 49 10.87 5.83 9.08
C GLU A 49 11.87 6.92 8.63
N GLY A 50 11.78 7.36 7.38
CA GLY A 50 12.63 8.40 6.81
C GLY A 50 12.21 9.83 7.17
N LEU A 51 10.98 10.02 7.66
CA LEU A 51 10.48 11.34 8.06
C LEU A 51 11.18 11.83 9.33
N LYS A 52 11.55 13.11 9.34
CA LYS A 52 12.20 13.77 10.47
C LYS A 52 11.42 15.01 10.90
N LYS A 53 11.69 15.47 12.13
CA LYS A 53 11.17 16.76 12.61
C LYS A 53 11.64 17.86 11.66
N GLY A 54 10.70 18.68 11.21
CA GLY A 54 10.95 19.75 10.26
C GLY A 54 10.63 19.43 8.80
N ASP A 55 10.32 18.18 8.46
CA ASP A 55 9.91 17.81 7.10
C ASP A 55 8.50 18.29 6.79
N LYS A 56 8.27 18.68 5.53
CA LYS A 56 6.94 18.99 5.01
C LYS A 56 6.27 17.70 4.58
N ILE A 57 5.05 17.47 5.06
CA ILE A 57 4.30 16.26 4.73
C ILE A 57 2.89 16.60 4.26
N ILE A 58 2.31 15.68 3.50
CA ILE A 58 0.91 15.72 3.11
C ILE A 58 0.20 14.51 3.70
N THR A 59 -0.86 14.76 4.45
CA THR A 59 -1.71 13.70 4.99
C THR A 59 -2.60 13.09 3.91
N THR A 60 -3.18 11.91 4.15
CA THR A 60 -4.14 11.27 3.23
C THR A 60 -5.36 12.14 2.93
N ALA A 61 -5.70 13.08 3.83
CA ALA A 61 -6.77 14.05 3.64
C ALA A 61 -6.38 15.28 2.81
N GLY A 62 -5.13 15.36 2.31
CA GLY A 62 -4.63 16.50 1.55
C GLY A 62 -4.20 17.70 2.40
N ILE A 63 -4.03 17.52 3.72
CA ILE A 63 -3.55 18.59 4.60
C ILE A 63 -2.04 18.71 4.46
N HIS A 64 -1.58 19.92 4.15
CA HIS A 64 -0.16 20.27 4.08
C HIS A 64 0.29 20.83 5.43
N GLY A 65 1.45 20.38 5.92
CA GLY A 65 2.03 20.94 7.13
C GLY A 65 3.45 20.46 7.38
N ARG A 66 4.02 20.91 8.48
CA ARG A 66 5.39 20.58 8.91
C ARG A 66 5.37 19.72 10.16
N ILE A 67 6.22 18.71 10.21
CA ILE A 67 6.36 17.87 11.42
C ILE A 67 7.02 18.71 12.53
N ALA A 68 6.25 19.03 13.57
CA ALA A 68 6.75 19.71 14.77
C ALA A 68 7.33 18.70 15.77
N ASP A 69 6.67 17.54 15.91
CA ASP A 69 7.12 16.48 16.82
C ASP A 69 6.76 15.09 16.32
N MET A 70 7.51 14.07 16.76
CA MET A 70 7.28 12.67 16.40
C MET A 70 7.35 11.80 17.64
N ASN A 71 6.29 11.04 17.88
CA ASN A 71 6.21 9.94 18.85
C ASN A 71 6.22 8.60 18.13
N ASP A 72 6.09 7.48 18.86
CA ASP A 72 6.17 6.14 18.27
C ASP A 72 5.01 5.82 17.33
N THR A 73 3.78 6.17 17.71
CA THR A 73 2.54 5.87 16.95
C THR A 73 1.95 7.10 16.27
N THR A 74 2.25 8.30 16.78
CA THR A 74 1.65 9.57 16.36
C THR A 74 2.72 10.60 16.03
N PHE A 75 2.36 11.60 15.24
CA PHE A 75 3.18 12.78 14.99
C PHE A 75 2.33 14.05 15.16
N LEU A 76 3.00 15.14 15.50
CA LEU A 76 2.41 16.46 15.64
C LEU A 76 2.75 17.26 14.37
N ILE A 77 1.73 17.61 13.59
CA ILE A 77 1.90 18.52 12.45
C ILE A 77 1.53 19.93 12.90
N GLU A 78 2.35 20.89 12.51
CA GLU A 78 1.98 22.31 12.47
C GLU A 78 1.47 22.68 11.07
N VAL A 79 0.22 23.12 11.03
CA VAL A 79 -0.48 23.57 9.81
C VAL A 79 -0.46 25.10 9.77
N GLU A 80 -0.65 25.69 8.60
CA GLU A 80 -0.78 27.15 8.48
C GLU A 80 -1.83 27.71 9.44
N GLY A 81 -1.50 28.82 10.09
CA GLY A 81 -2.27 29.37 11.22
C GLY A 81 -1.77 28.95 12.61
N GLY A 82 -0.64 28.23 12.70
CA GLY A 82 0.01 27.89 13.97
C GLY A 82 -0.71 26.81 14.78
N VAL A 83 -1.68 26.12 14.17
CA VAL A 83 -2.43 25.05 14.82
C VAL A 83 -1.62 23.76 14.77
N LYS A 84 -1.44 23.14 15.93
CA LYS A 84 -0.77 21.84 16.08
C LYS A 84 -1.81 20.73 16.18
N ILE A 85 -1.79 19.82 15.22
CA ILE A 85 -2.74 18.71 15.14
C ILE A 85 -1.96 17.40 15.23
N ARG A 86 -2.46 16.48 16.06
CA ARG A 86 -1.90 15.13 16.18
C ARG A 86 -2.55 14.21 15.16
N PHE A 87 -1.73 13.49 14.42
CA PHE A 87 -2.16 12.47 13.48
C PHE A 87 -1.40 11.16 13.74
N ASP A 88 -2.00 10.05 13.34
CA ASP A 88 -1.35 8.75 13.35
C ASP A 88 -0.36 8.61 12.21
N LYS A 89 0.75 7.89 12.45
CA LYS A 89 1.76 7.56 11.42
C LYS A 89 1.18 6.94 10.15
N SER A 90 0.08 6.20 10.26
CA SER A 90 -0.63 5.58 9.15
C SER A 90 -1.41 6.57 8.28
N ALA A 91 -1.66 7.80 8.75
CA ALA A 91 -2.43 8.81 8.03
C ALA A 91 -1.60 9.67 7.07
N VAL A 92 -0.32 9.32 6.85
CA VAL A 92 0.56 10.01 5.89
C VAL A 92 0.35 9.46 4.48
N SER A 93 0.07 10.35 3.52
CA SER A 93 -0.04 9.96 2.12
C SER A 93 1.35 9.70 1.54
N LEU A 94 1.58 8.46 1.12
CA LEU A 94 2.83 8.00 0.51
C LEU A 94 3.13 8.73 -0.81
N ASP A 95 2.11 8.84 -1.66
CA ASP A 95 2.26 9.37 -3.02
C ASP A 95 2.35 10.89 -3.00
N ALA A 96 1.58 11.56 -2.12
CA ALA A 96 1.64 13.01 -2.00
C ALA A 96 2.88 13.50 -1.24
N THR A 97 3.33 12.77 -0.21
CA THR A 97 4.54 13.16 0.56
C THR A 97 5.82 12.97 -0.27
N LYS A 98 5.90 11.95 -1.14
CA LYS A 98 7.03 11.79 -2.08
C LYS A 98 7.18 12.94 -3.08
N ALA A 99 6.09 13.65 -3.39
CA ALA A 99 6.12 14.77 -4.33
C ALA A 99 6.62 16.08 -3.67
N VAL A 100 6.52 16.19 -2.34
CA VAL A 100 6.85 17.41 -1.59
C VAL A 100 8.15 17.30 -0.81
N VAL A 101 8.52 16.12 -0.33
CA VAL A 101 9.85 15.84 0.19
C VAL A 101 10.72 15.43 -1.00
N PRO A 102 11.62 16.31 -1.51
CA PRO A 102 12.55 15.89 -2.54
C PRO A 102 13.35 14.70 -1.99
N PRO A 103 13.55 13.63 -2.78
CA PRO A 103 14.33 12.49 -2.35
C PRO A 103 15.70 13.03 -1.95
N VAL A 104 16.08 12.83 -0.69
CA VAL A 104 17.44 13.11 -0.24
C VAL A 104 18.35 12.47 -1.28
N ALA A 105 19.06 13.34 -1.99
CA ALA A 105 19.93 12.96 -3.09
C ALA A 105 20.79 11.79 -2.60
N LYS A 106 20.65 10.64 -3.27
CA LYS A 106 21.68 9.62 -3.21
C LYS A 106 22.91 10.27 -3.85
N ALA A 107 23.79 10.80 -3.01
CA ALA A 107 25.19 11.05 -3.36
C ALA A 107 25.92 9.71 -3.41
#